data_AF-A0A742DJY5-F1
#
_entry.id   AF-A0A742DJY5-F1
#
_cell.length_a   1.000
_cell.length_b   1.000
_cell.length_c   1.000
_cell.angle_alpha   90.00
_cell.angle_beta   90.00
_cell.angle_gamma   90.00
#
_symmetry.space_group_name_H-M   'P 1'
#
loop_
_entity.id
_entity.type
_entity.pdbx_description
1 polymer ?
#
loop_
_entity_poly.entity_id
_entity_poly.type
_entity_poly.pdbx_seq_one_letter_code
_entity_poly.pdbx_strand_id
1 'polypeptide(L)'
;MSMMLMVKAMQIKVGNPLRKLVLLKLADNASDQGECWPSYQYIADQCEISKRSVMNHIDELCKSGLLKKVFRKGPKGNATNVYILTIPGAGDSLGVVQEIHQGSAGDSLPGAGDSPGGSAGAAPRISHSFEPVNEPLNTQAAKAACAIGGNDHHIVGRYAFEGNVIRLNHKDYRSWMNLYPLIDLNYELQRLDIEFTHEKPKNWFITASQKLSYQNKQAAARTRSVTKPKLDLNNTDWIYGVEL
;
A
#
# COMPACT_ATOMS: atom_id res chain seq x y z
N MET A 1 10.00 -24.77 -11.13
CA MET A 1 9.95 -23.95 -12.35
C MET A 1 9.16 -24.72 -13.38
N SER A 2 8.00 -24.20 -13.78
CA SER A 2 7.13 -24.87 -14.76
C SER A 2 7.16 -24.11 -16.08
N MET A 3 7.69 -24.77 -17.12
CA MET A 3 7.79 -24.18 -18.46
C MET A 3 6.40 -23.86 -19.03
N MET A 4 5.42 -24.73 -18.79
CA MET A 4 4.05 -24.56 -19.29
C MET A 4 3.36 -23.30 -18.74
N LEU A 5 3.50 -23.02 -17.44
CA LEU A 5 2.89 -21.84 -16.83
C LEU A 5 3.52 -20.55 -17.36
N MET A 6 4.81 -20.56 -17.64
CA MET A 6 5.50 -19.41 -18.22
C MET A 6 5.01 -19.11 -19.64
N VAL A 7 4.86 -20.14 -20.49
CA VAL A 7 4.28 -20.01 -21.84
C VAL A 7 2.85 -19.47 -21.78
N LYS A 8 2.02 -19.99 -20.89
CA LYS A 8 0.64 -19.50 -20.73
C LYS A 8 0.58 -18.06 -20.21
N ALA A 9 1.42 -17.72 -19.23
CA ALA A 9 1.53 -16.34 -18.73
C ALA A 9 1.96 -15.35 -19.83
N MET A 10 2.81 -15.78 -20.76
CA MET A 10 3.19 -14.96 -21.93
C MET A 10 2.02 -14.69 -22.86
N GLN A 11 1.09 -15.64 -23.04
CA GLN A 11 -0.07 -15.49 -23.91
C GLN A 11 -1.17 -14.59 -23.32
N ILE A 12 -1.21 -14.42 -21.99
CA ILE A 12 -2.21 -13.59 -21.33
C ILE A 12 -1.94 -12.09 -21.58
N LYS A 13 -3.03 -11.35 -21.87
CA LYS A 13 -3.03 -9.88 -21.89
C LYS A 13 -3.36 -9.33 -20.51
N VAL A 14 -2.32 -8.94 -19.76
CA VAL A 14 -2.42 -8.39 -18.39
C VAL A 14 -2.76 -6.90 -18.38
N GLY A 15 -2.59 -6.20 -19.50
CA GLY A 15 -2.89 -4.76 -19.66
C GLY A 15 -1.87 -3.80 -19.05
N ASN A 16 -0.86 -4.29 -18.33
CA ASN A 16 0.25 -3.50 -17.81
C ASN A 16 1.56 -4.29 -17.92
N PRO A 17 2.65 -3.71 -18.48
CA PRO A 17 3.89 -4.44 -18.76
C PRO A 17 4.61 -4.89 -17.48
N LEU A 18 4.68 -4.04 -16.45
CA LEU A 18 5.33 -4.39 -15.17
C LEU A 18 4.52 -5.46 -14.43
N ARG A 19 3.19 -5.36 -14.46
CA ARG A 19 2.31 -6.40 -13.90
C ARG A 19 2.48 -7.73 -14.64
N LYS A 20 2.62 -7.69 -15.98
CA LYS A 20 2.91 -8.87 -16.79
C LYS A 20 4.26 -9.48 -16.43
N LEU A 21 5.29 -8.66 -16.24
CA LEU A 21 6.61 -9.11 -15.81
C LEU A 21 6.55 -9.80 -14.44
N VAL A 22 5.81 -9.24 -13.48
CA VAL A 22 5.60 -9.86 -12.16
C VAL A 22 4.89 -11.22 -12.29
N LEU A 23 3.85 -11.32 -13.12
CA LEU A 23 3.17 -12.60 -13.39
C LEU A 23 4.13 -13.64 -13.99
N LEU A 24 4.94 -13.24 -14.96
CA LEU A 24 5.93 -14.10 -15.59
C LEU A 24 6.98 -14.58 -14.59
N LYS A 25 7.44 -13.70 -13.71
CA LYS A 25 8.41 -14.10 -12.69
C LYS A 25 7.83 -15.08 -11.68
N LEU A 26 6.56 -14.92 -11.31
CA LEU A 26 5.87 -15.91 -10.48
C LEU A 26 5.73 -17.26 -11.20
N ALA A 27 5.42 -17.25 -12.50
CA ALA A 27 5.32 -18.47 -13.30
C ALA A 27 6.66 -19.21 -13.44
N ASP A 28 7.74 -18.47 -13.64
CA ASP A 28 9.13 -18.99 -13.64
C ASP A 28 9.48 -19.70 -12.32
N ASN A 29 9.01 -19.16 -11.18
CA ASN A 29 9.24 -19.77 -9.86
C ASN A 29 8.23 -20.86 -9.49
N ALA A 30 7.15 -21.03 -10.27
CA ALA A 30 6.09 -21.97 -9.95
C ALA A 30 6.53 -23.43 -10.09
N SER A 31 5.98 -24.28 -9.23
CA SER A 31 5.92 -25.73 -9.45
C SER A 31 4.93 -26.05 -10.58
N ASP A 32 4.92 -27.30 -11.05
CA ASP A 32 3.96 -27.73 -12.08
C ASP A 32 2.50 -27.69 -11.58
N GLN A 33 2.29 -27.65 -10.27
CA GLN A 33 0.97 -27.43 -9.65
C GLN A 33 0.58 -25.94 -9.59
N GLY A 34 1.44 -25.03 -10.05
CA GLY A 34 1.17 -23.59 -10.05
C GLY A 34 1.49 -22.87 -8.75
N GLU A 35 2.16 -23.53 -7.80
CA GLU A 35 2.50 -22.94 -6.51
C GLU A 35 3.93 -22.37 -6.49
N CYS A 36 4.12 -21.17 -5.95
CA CYS A 36 5.43 -20.61 -5.60
C CYS A 36 5.39 -19.78 -4.32
N TRP A 37 6.54 -19.55 -3.68
CA TRP A 37 6.65 -18.77 -2.44
C TRP A 37 7.83 -17.76 -2.41
N PRO A 38 8.13 -17.02 -3.51
CA PRO A 38 9.14 -15.98 -3.47
C PRO A 38 8.78 -14.85 -2.50
N SER A 39 9.80 -14.24 -1.89
CA SER A 39 9.59 -13.03 -1.10
C SER A 39 9.27 -11.83 -2.02
N TYR A 40 8.57 -10.84 -1.49
CA TYR A 40 8.31 -9.60 -2.24
C TYR A 40 9.60 -8.89 -2.68
N GLN A 41 10.66 -8.97 -1.86
CA GLN A 41 11.94 -8.33 -2.18
C GLN A 41 12.61 -9.05 -3.36
N TYR A 42 12.60 -10.38 -3.35
CA TYR A 42 13.15 -11.16 -4.46
C TYR A 42 12.47 -10.82 -5.79
N ILE A 43 11.14 -10.72 -5.80
CA ILE A 43 10.40 -10.31 -7.02
C ILE A 43 10.76 -8.88 -7.42
N ALA A 44 10.91 -7.97 -6.45
CA ALA A 44 11.25 -6.57 -6.68
C ALA A 44 12.60 -6.44 -7.39
N ASP A 45 13.61 -7.15 -6.90
CA ASP A 45 14.96 -7.14 -7.46
C ASP A 45 14.98 -7.71 -8.88
N GLN A 46 14.21 -8.78 -9.12
CA GLN A 46 14.15 -9.46 -10.43
C GLN A 46 13.32 -8.70 -11.47
N CYS A 47 12.33 -7.92 -11.04
CA CYS A 47 11.50 -7.11 -11.91
C CYS A 47 11.97 -5.65 -11.98
N GLU A 48 13.06 -5.30 -11.30
CA GLU A 48 13.63 -3.94 -11.22
C GLU A 48 12.61 -2.86 -10.83
N ILE A 49 11.75 -3.19 -9.86
CA ILE A 49 10.69 -2.30 -9.36
C ILE A 49 10.68 -2.27 -7.84
N SER A 50 10.09 -1.23 -7.26
CA SER A 50 9.98 -1.18 -5.80
C SER A 50 9.14 -2.34 -5.25
N LYS A 51 9.49 -2.81 -4.05
CA LYS A 51 8.71 -3.81 -3.29
C LYS A 51 7.24 -3.42 -3.14
N ARG A 52 6.94 -2.13 -2.99
CA ARG A 52 5.55 -1.62 -2.93
C ARG A 52 4.83 -1.78 -4.27
N SER A 53 5.51 -1.54 -5.39
CA SER A 53 4.93 -1.79 -6.72
C SER A 53 4.63 -3.27 -6.93
N VAL A 54 5.52 -4.17 -6.47
CA VAL A 54 5.28 -5.62 -6.50
C VAL A 54 4.00 -5.98 -5.74
N MET A 55 3.85 -5.48 -4.50
CA MET A 55 2.63 -5.72 -3.70
C MET A 55 1.37 -5.28 -4.45
N ASN A 56 1.37 -4.05 -4.98
CA ASN A 56 0.24 -3.53 -5.74
C ASN A 56 -0.03 -4.37 -6.99
N HIS A 57 0.99 -4.76 -7.75
CA HIS A 57 0.81 -5.59 -8.95
C HIS A 57 0.26 -6.98 -8.60
N ILE A 58 0.71 -7.59 -7.50
CA ILE A 58 0.18 -8.87 -7.01
C ILE A 58 -1.28 -8.74 -6.60
N ASP A 59 -1.66 -7.67 -5.90
CA ASP A 59 -3.06 -7.44 -5.51
C ASP A 59 -3.94 -7.27 -6.75
N GLU A 60 -3.46 -6.57 -7.78
CA GLU A 60 -4.17 -6.42 -9.04
C GLU A 60 -4.28 -7.73 -9.84
N LEU A 61 -3.24 -8.57 -9.83
CA LEU A 61 -3.29 -9.92 -10.40
C LEU A 61 -4.27 -10.83 -9.64
N CYS A 62 -4.40 -10.64 -8.33
CA CYS A 62 -5.42 -11.33 -7.54
C CYS A 62 -6.83 -10.88 -7.93
N LYS A 63 -7.05 -9.58 -8.06
CA LYS A 63 -8.33 -9.02 -8.50
C LYS A 63 -8.73 -9.49 -9.90
N SER A 64 -7.75 -9.66 -10.80
CA SER A 64 -8.01 -10.17 -12.14
C SER A 64 -8.15 -11.69 -12.21
N GLY A 65 -8.13 -12.41 -11.08
CA GLY A 65 -8.29 -13.86 -11.02
C GLY A 65 -7.12 -14.67 -11.61
N LEU A 66 -5.98 -14.04 -11.92
CA LEU A 66 -4.82 -14.72 -12.50
C LEU A 66 -3.93 -15.36 -11.42
N LEU A 67 -4.12 -14.93 -10.17
CA LEU A 67 -3.29 -15.31 -9.05
C LEU A 67 -4.14 -15.40 -7.77
N LYS A 68 -3.82 -16.35 -6.90
CA LYS A 68 -4.33 -16.38 -5.53
C LYS A 68 -3.16 -16.31 -4.56
N LYS A 69 -3.28 -15.47 -3.53
CA LYS A 69 -2.31 -15.33 -2.45
C LYS A 69 -2.86 -15.99 -1.18
N VAL A 70 -2.12 -16.95 -0.63
CA VAL A 70 -2.44 -17.67 0.59
C VAL A 70 -1.35 -17.44 1.63
N PHE A 71 -1.76 -17.23 2.89
CA PHE A 71 -0.83 -17.05 3.99
C PHE A 71 -0.53 -18.39 4.66
N ARG A 72 0.76 -18.77 4.76
CA ARG A 72 1.18 -19.97 5.49
C ARG A 72 1.97 -19.56 6.72
N LYS A 73 1.58 -20.11 7.88
CA LYS A 73 2.42 -20.08 9.08
C LYS A 73 3.58 -21.04 8.88
N GLY A 74 4.80 -20.53 8.96
CA GLY A 74 6.01 -21.34 8.91
C GLY A 74 6.29 -22.01 10.26
N PRO A 75 7.15 -23.05 10.28
CA PRO A 75 7.46 -23.82 11.49
C PRO A 75 8.05 -22.98 12.63
N LYS A 76 8.73 -21.88 12.30
CA LYS A 76 9.42 -20.98 13.24
C LYS A 76 8.65 -19.67 13.50
N GLY A 77 7.34 -19.64 13.26
CA GLY A 77 6.50 -18.43 13.43
C GLY A 77 6.62 -17.40 12.30
N ASN A 78 7.60 -17.54 11.39
CA ASN A 78 7.68 -16.74 10.18
C ASN A 78 6.51 -17.08 9.26
N ALA A 79 5.79 -16.08 8.77
CA ALA A 79 4.76 -16.31 7.80
C ALA A 79 5.20 -15.92 6.39
N THR A 80 4.92 -16.81 5.45
CA THR A 80 5.30 -16.64 4.05
C THR A 80 4.06 -16.70 3.19
N ASN A 81 4.02 -15.85 2.17
CA ASN A 81 2.95 -15.91 1.17
C ASN A 81 3.25 -17.05 0.20
N VAL A 82 2.22 -17.85 -0.08
CA VAL A 82 2.19 -18.81 -1.17
C VAL A 82 1.31 -18.22 -2.26
N TYR A 83 1.81 -18.22 -3.49
CA TYR A 83 1.14 -17.74 -4.68
C TYR A 83 0.73 -18.93 -5.52
N ILE A 84 -0.54 -19.01 -5.88
CA ILE A 84 -1.12 -20.07 -6.69
C ILE A 84 -1.58 -19.44 -8.00
N LEU A 85 -0.93 -19.81 -9.12
CA LEU A 85 -1.26 -19.28 -10.43
C LEU A 85 -2.54 -19.94 -10.95
N THR A 86 -3.56 -19.13 -11.23
CA THR A 86 -4.87 -19.60 -11.72
C THR A 86 -5.00 -19.28 -13.21
N ILE A 87 -3.96 -19.60 -13.98
CA ILE A 87 -3.93 -19.32 -15.41
C ILE A 87 -4.86 -20.30 -16.12
N PRO A 88 -5.88 -19.83 -16.88
CA PRO A 88 -6.80 -20.72 -17.58
C PRO A 88 -6.05 -21.67 -18.51
N GLY A 89 -6.42 -22.95 -18.45
CA GLY A 89 -5.85 -24.04 -19.25
C GLY A 89 -4.83 -24.94 -18.54
N ALA A 90 -4.58 -24.79 -17.23
CA ALA A 90 -3.75 -25.72 -16.44
C ALA A 90 -4.50 -26.89 -15.79
N GLY A 91 -5.83 -26.93 -15.92
CA GLY A 91 -6.65 -27.98 -15.35
C GLY A 91 -8.08 -27.47 -15.32
N ASP A 92 -8.88 -27.94 -16.27
CA ASP A 92 -10.31 -27.76 -16.25
C ASP A 92 -10.86 -28.50 -15.02
N SER A 93 -11.13 -27.78 -13.92
CA SER A 93 -11.96 -28.18 -12.76
C SER A 93 -11.72 -27.24 -11.57
N LEU A 94 -12.58 -26.24 -11.40
CA LEU A 94 -13.27 -25.89 -10.14
C LEU A 94 -14.10 -24.64 -10.40
N GLY A 95 -15.38 -24.87 -10.71
CA GLY A 95 -16.33 -23.83 -11.06
C GLY A 95 -16.77 -22.99 -9.87
N VAL A 96 -17.08 -21.73 -10.17
CA VAL A 96 -18.33 -21.10 -9.73
C VAL A 96 -18.90 -20.37 -10.94
N VAL A 97 -20.13 -20.74 -11.23
CA VAL A 97 -21.01 -20.31 -12.32
C VAL A 97 -21.48 -18.88 -12.10
N GLN A 98 -21.47 -18.07 -13.16
CA GLN A 98 -22.61 -17.23 -13.52
C GLN A 98 -22.58 -16.99 -15.04
N GLU A 99 -23.36 -17.80 -15.76
CA GLU A 99 -23.86 -17.50 -17.10
C GLU A 99 -24.58 -16.15 -17.12
N ILE A 100 -24.44 -15.38 -18.21
CA ILE A 100 -25.43 -15.03 -19.29
C ILE A 100 -24.71 -13.96 -20.17
N HIS A 101 -24.61 -13.94 -21.51
CA HIS A 101 -25.42 -14.45 -22.61
C HIS A 101 -24.58 -14.74 -23.88
N GLN A 102 -25.20 -15.59 -24.69
CA GLN A 102 -24.98 -16.14 -26.02
C GLN A 102 -24.89 -15.09 -27.16
N GLY A 103 -24.03 -15.34 -28.16
CA GLY A 103 -24.00 -14.58 -29.42
C GLY A 103 -22.92 -15.09 -30.39
N SER A 104 -23.34 -15.79 -31.44
CA SER A 104 -22.56 -16.67 -32.31
C SER A 104 -22.15 -16.02 -33.66
N ALA A 105 -21.07 -16.57 -34.24
CA ALA A 105 -20.77 -16.77 -35.67
C ALA A 105 -20.29 -15.61 -36.58
N GLY A 106 -19.35 -15.99 -37.47
CA GLY A 106 -18.83 -15.25 -38.63
C GLY A 106 -17.30 -15.17 -38.60
N ASP A 107 -16.54 -16.22 -38.92
CA ASP A 107 -16.22 -16.77 -40.26
C ASP A 107 -15.38 -15.85 -41.17
N SER A 108 -14.31 -16.44 -41.70
CA SER A 108 -13.52 -16.09 -42.90
C SER A 108 -12.52 -14.90 -42.93
N LEU A 109 -11.22 -15.26 -42.98
CA LEU A 109 -10.12 -14.63 -43.77
C LEU A 109 -10.40 -14.80 -45.30
N PRO A 110 -9.63 -14.24 -46.30
CA PRO A 110 -8.29 -13.64 -46.27
C PRO A 110 -8.12 -12.35 -47.11
N GLY A 111 -6.92 -11.77 -47.13
CA GLY A 111 -6.56 -10.71 -48.09
C GLY A 111 -5.06 -10.43 -48.13
N ALA A 112 -4.40 -10.99 -49.15
CA ALA A 112 -2.98 -10.84 -49.45
C ALA A 112 -2.64 -9.44 -49.98
N GLY A 113 -1.41 -8.99 -49.72
CA GLY A 113 -0.78 -7.84 -50.34
C GLY A 113 0.74 -7.97 -50.22
N ASP A 114 1.38 -8.24 -51.34
CA ASP A 114 2.78 -8.61 -51.53
C ASP A 114 3.67 -7.36 -51.75
N SER A 115 4.79 -7.27 -51.01
CA SER A 115 6.14 -6.74 -51.37
C SER A 115 6.34 -5.30 -51.94
N PRO A 116 7.58 -4.77 -52.15
CA PRO A 116 8.92 -5.04 -51.59
C PRO A 116 9.77 -3.78 -51.24
N GLY A 117 10.94 -3.99 -50.59
CA GLY A 117 12.14 -3.11 -50.66
C GLY A 117 12.32 -2.13 -49.48
N GLY A 118 13.50 -1.82 -48.97
CA GLY A 118 14.88 -2.17 -49.27
C GLY A 118 15.81 -1.17 -48.59
N SER A 119 16.93 -1.67 -48.06
CA SER A 119 18.19 -0.98 -47.77
C SER A 119 18.43 -0.24 -46.44
N ALA A 120 19.67 -0.47 -46.01
CA ALA A 120 20.42 0.00 -44.85
C ALA A 120 20.48 1.53 -44.65
N GLY A 121 20.65 1.93 -43.38
CA GLY A 121 21.07 3.29 -43.04
C GLY A 121 21.20 3.53 -41.54
N ALA A 122 22.44 3.39 -41.06
CA ALA A 122 23.09 4.14 -39.97
C ALA A 122 22.30 4.48 -38.67
N ALA A 123 22.77 3.89 -37.57
CA ALA A 123 22.51 4.36 -36.21
C ALA A 123 23.09 5.77 -35.98
N PRO A 124 22.37 6.69 -35.31
CA PRO A 124 22.99 7.86 -34.72
C PRO A 124 23.45 7.51 -33.30
N ARG A 125 24.78 7.45 -33.15
CA ARG A 125 25.44 7.70 -31.88
C ARG A 125 25.14 9.13 -31.45
N ILE A 126 24.56 9.31 -30.27
CA ILE A 126 24.67 10.57 -29.53
C ILE A 126 25.35 10.30 -28.19
N SER A 127 26.41 11.05 -27.97
CA SER A 127 27.31 11.02 -26.83
C SER A 127 27.15 12.36 -26.12
N HIS A 128 26.55 12.39 -24.94
CA HIS A 128 26.63 13.52 -24.00
C HIS A 128 26.57 12.93 -22.58
N SER A 129 27.72 12.85 -21.91
CA SER A 129 28.23 13.86 -20.96
C SER A 129 27.78 13.52 -19.54
N PHE A 130 28.71 12.93 -18.79
CA PHE A 130 28.60 12.70 -17.35
C PHE A 130 28.88 14.02 -16.62
N GLU A 131 27.93 14.47 -15.81
CA GLU A 131 28.21 15.18 -14.55
C GLU A 131 27.19 14.74 -13.48
N PRO A 132 27.60 14.54 -12.22
CA PRO A 132 26.73 14.06 -11.15
C PRO A 132 26.10 15.25 -10.40
N VAL A 133 24.77 15.27 -10.29
CA VAL A 133 24.06 16.17 -9.38
C VAL A 133 23.48 15.33 -8.23
N ASN A 134 24.08 15.50 -7.04
CA ASN A 134 23.55 14.95 -5.79
C ASN A 134 22.41 15.84 -5.30
N GLU A 135 21.17 15.35 -5.38
CA GLU A 135 20.03 15.93 -4.67
C GLU A 135 19.28 14.88 -3.84
N PRO A 136 18.89 15.19 -2.58
CA PRO A 136 18.26 14.24 -1.68
C PRO A 136 16.78 14.01 -2.04
N LEU A 137 16.45 12.75 -2.38
CA LEU A 137 15.12 12.33 -2.82
C LEU A 137 14.16 12.18 -1.63
N ASN A 138 13.36 13.24 -1.39
CA ASN A 138 12.21 13.20 -0.47
C ASN A 138 10.98 12.61 -1.17
N THR A 139 10.86 11.28 -1.18
CA THR A 139 9.71 10.60 -1.81
C THR A 139 8.48 10.61 -0.89
N GLN A 140 7.59 11.59 -1.09
CA GLN A 140 6.16 11.31 -0.97
C GLN A 140 5.32 12.27 -1.83
N ALA A 141 4.68 11.67 -2.83
CA ALA A 141 3.62 12.16 -3.70
C ALA A 141 3.97 12.92 -4.99
N ALA A 142 3.79 12.21 -6.11
CA ALA A 142 3.25 12.78 -7.33
C ALA A 142 2.45 11.68 -8.06
N LYS A 143 1.14 11.62 -7.81
CA LYS A 143 0.13 11.19 -8.79
C LYS A 143 -1.27 11.52 -8.26
N ALA A 144 -1.70 12.75 -8.52
CA ALA A 144 -3.10 13.12 -8.62
C ALA A 144 -3.21 14.20 -9.72
N ALA A 145 -3.73 13.80 -10.87
CA ALA A 145 -4.23 14.63 -11.96
C ALA A 145 -5.36 13.79 -12.59
N CYS A 146 -6.53 14.29 -13.00
CA CYS A 146 -7.03 15.64 -13.22
C CYS A 146 -8.57 15.55 -13.33
N ALA A 147 -9.32 16.60 -13.01
CA ALA A 147 -10.48 17.08 -13.80
C ALA A 147 -11.04 18.37 -13.19
N ILE A 148 -11.08 19.43 -14.01
CA ILE A 148 -11.69 20.73 -13.73
C ILE A 148 -13.19 20.66 -14.01
N GLY A 149 -14.00 21.19 -13.10
CA GLY A 149 -15.41 21.51 -13.28
C GLY A 149 -15.93 22.22 -12.03
N GLY A 150 -16.25 23.51 -12.16
CA GLY A 150 -16.51 24.40 -11.03
C GLY A 150 -17.72 24.03 -10.18
N ASN A 151 -17.55 24.17 -8.87
CA ASN A 151 -18.47 24.79 -7.90
C ASN A 151 -17.85 24.64 -6.50
N ASP A 152 -18.06 25.65 -5.64
CA ASP A 152 -17.48 25.87 -4.31
C ASP A 152 -17.30 24.62 -3.42
N HIS A 153 -16.21 23.89 -3.64
CA HIS A 153 -15.69 22.91 -2.70
C HIS A 153 -14.22 23.19 -2.46
N HIS A 154 -13.95 23.75 -1.28
CA HIS A 154 -12.65 23.84 -0.63
C HIS A 154 -11.73 22.69 -1.08
N ILE A 155 -10.69 23.00 -1.88
CA ILE A 155 -9.72 22.02 -2.38
C ILE A 155 -9.05 21.41 -1.15
N VAL A 156 -9.53 20.25 -0.74
CA VAL A 156 -8.94 19.47 0.33
C VAL A 156 -7.51 19.17 -0.12
N GLY A 157 -6.52 19.70 0.61
CA GLY A 157 -5.11 19.55 0.30
C GLY A 157 -4.72 18.08 0.09
N ARG A 158 -3.53 17.82 -0.46
CA ARG A 158 -3.06 16.45 -0.69
C ARG A 158 -2.96 15.62 0.61
N TYR A 159 -2.72 16.29 1.73
CA TYR A 159 -2.62 15.72 3.06
C TYR A 159 -3.56 16.50 4.00
N ALA A 160 -4.06 15.81 5.04
CA ALA A 160 -4.87 16.46 6.07
C ALA A 160 -3.99 17.22 7.07
N PHE A 161 -2.74 16.79 7.21
CA PHE A 161 -1.69 17.48 7.95
C PHE A 161 -0.40 17.38 7.15
N GLU A 162 0.25 18.52 6.89
CA GLU A 162 1.49 18.62 6.13
C GLU A 162 2.50 19.47 6.89
N GLY A 163 3.40 18.79 7.60
CA GLY A 163 4.59 19.37 8.23
C GLY A 163 5.88 19.03 7.46
N ASN A 164 7.01 19.43 8.01
CA ASN A 164 8.34 19.22 7.42
C ASN A 164 8.72 17.74 7.35
N VAL A 165 8.39 16.97 8.40
CA VAL A 165 8.70 15.54 8.52
C VAL A 165 7.42 14.71 8.49
N ILE A 166 6.37 15.18 9.14
CA ILE A 166 5.10 14.48 9.31
C ILE A 166 4.15 14.90 8.19
N ARG A 167 3.82 13.97 7.29
CA ARG A 167 2.78 14.14 6.26
C ARG A 167 1.72 13.07 6.42
N LEU A 168 0.55 13.47 6.90
CA LEU A 168 -0.54 12.55 7.26
C LEU A 168 -1.71 12.69 6.27
N ASN A 169 -2.11 11.58 5.66
CA ASN A 169 -3.25 11.58 4.74
C ASN A 169 -4.59 11.74 5.48
N HIS A 170 -5.65 12.01 4.71
CA HIS A 170 -7.01 12.22 5.24
C HIS A 170 -7.59 11.04 6.01
N LYS A 171 -7.32 9.82 5.55
CA LYS A 171 -7.85 8.60 6.18
C LYS A 171 -7.20 8.35 7.53
N ASP A 172 -5.89 8.51 7.61
CA ASP A 172 -5.11 8.29 8.83
C ASP A 172 -5.38 9.42 9.83
N TYR A 173 -5.47 10.67 9.38
CA TYR A 173 -5.84 11.80 10.24
C TYR A 173 -7.20 11.58 10.90
N ARG A 174 -8.23 11.19 10.12
CA ARG A 174 -9.55 10.85 10.67
C ARG A 174 -9.49 9.69 11.66
N SER A 175 -8.69 8.66 11.35
CA SER A 175 -8.51 7.52 12.25
C SER A 175 -7.86 7.96 13.57
N TRP A 176 -6.85 8.83 13.51
CA TRP A 176 -6.14 9.34 14.69
C TRP A 176 -7.02 10.28 15.52
N MET A 177 -7.89 11.05 14.87
CA MET A 177 -8.87 11.91 15.56
C MET A 177 -9.84 11.09 16.42
N ASN A 178 -10.26 9.92 15.92
CA ASN A 178 -11.11 9.00 16.67
C ASN A 178 -10.36 8.24 17.77
N LEU A 179 -9.09 7.92 17.55
CA LEU A 179 -8.27 7.15 18.51
C LEU A 179 -7.76 8.00 19.68
N TYR A 180 -7.55 9.30 19.46
CA TYR A 180 -6.98 10.21 20.45
C TYR A 180 -7.91 11.39 20.75
N PRO A 181 -9.14 11.13 21.26
CA PRO A 181 -10.15 12.18 21.43
C PRO A 181 -9.88 13.15 22.59
N LEU A 182 -8.91 12.86 23.46
CA LEU A 182 -8.63 13.67 24.66
C LEU A 182 -7.47 14.66 24.46
N ILE A 183 -6.90 14.72 23.27
CA ILE A 183 -5.81 15.63 22.92
C ILE A 183 -6.18 16.42 21.67
N ASP A 184 -5.63 17.61 21.53
CA ASP A 184 -5.66 18.34 20.27
C ASP A 184 -4.66 17.69 19.31
N LEU A 185 -5.20 16.88 18.39
CA LEU A 185 -4.41 16.15 17.42
C LEU A 185 -3.56 17.09 16.55
N ASN A 186 -4.09 18.24 16.14
CA ASN A 186 -3.38 19.14 15.22
C ASN A 186 -2.16 19.76 15.92
N TYR A 187 -2.38 20.26 17.14
CA TYR A 187 -1.32 20.82 17.98
C TYR A 187 -0.21 19.80 18.26
N GLU A 188 -0.56 18.58 18.65
CA GLU A 188 0.44 17.55 18.95
C GLU A 188 1.19 17.09 17.69
N LEU A 189 0.54 17.01 16.54
CA LEU A 189 1.22 16.72 15.27
C LEU A 189 2.22 17.82 14.90
N GLN A 190 1.87 19.10 15.07
CA GLN A 190 2.78 20.22 14.83
C GLN A 190 3.98 20.19 15.78
N ARG A 191 3.73 19.93 17.07
CA ARG A 191 4.79 19.79 18.08
C ARG A 191 5.76 18.66 17.74
N LEU A 192 5.24 17.50 17.36
CA LEU A 192 6.05 16.34 16.96
C LEU A 192 6.83 16.60 15.67
N ASP A 193 6.27 17.38 14.75
CA ASP A 193 6.94 17.74 13.50
C ASP A 193 8.20 18.59 13.76
N ILE A 194 8.11 19.54 14.69
CA ILE A 194 9.26 20.32 15.17
C ILE A 194 10.30 19.40 15.82
N GLU A 195 9.88 18.49 16.71
CA GLU A 195 10.79 17.57 17.38
C GLU A 195 11.52 16.66 16.39
N PHE A 196 10.80 16.08 15.43
CA PHE A 196 11.37 15.18 14.43
C PHE A 196 12.24 15.89 13.39
N THR A 197 12.15 17.22 13.29
CA THR A 197 13.07 18.02 12.47
C THR A 197 14.48 17.98 13.06
N HIS A 198 14.62 17.97 14.39
CA HIS A 198 15.92 17.87 15.05
C HIS A 198 16.40 16.42 15.16
N GLU A 199 15.52 15.50 15.51
CA GLU A 199 15.84 14.07 15.69
C GLU A 199 14.91 13.21 14.85
N LYS A 200 15.27 13.01 13.57
CA LYS A 200 14.42 12.28 12.64
C LYS A 200 14.32 10.79 13.02
N PRO A 201 13.15 10.31 13.46
CA PRO A 201 13.00 8.90 13.78
C PRO A 201 13.02 8.05 12.50
N LYS A 202 13.51 6.81 12.59
CA LYS A 202 13.50 5.85 11.47
C LYS A 202 12.10 5.62 10.93
N ASN A 203 11.10 5.56 11.82
CA ASN A 203 9.69 5.33 11.50
C ASN A 203 8.80 6.37 12.20
N TRP A 204 8.76 7.59 11.67
CA TRP A 204 8.02 8.70 12.30
C TRP A 204 6.56 8.38 12.60
N PHE A 205 5.87 7.60 11.76
CA PHE A 205 4.46 7.25 11.96
C PHE A 205 4.23 6.42 13.23
N ILE A 206 5.10 5.43 13.47
CA ILE A 206 5.00 4.57 14.66
C ILE A 206 5.39 5.37 15.91
N THR A 207 6.47 6.14 15.85
CA THR A 207 6.91 6.97 16.96
C THR A 207 5.87 8.03 17.33
N ALA A 208 5.28 8.71 16.34
CA ALA A 208 4.23 9.70 16.56
C ALA A 208 2.97 9.07 17.18
N SER A 209 2.46 7.97 16.62
CA SER A 209 1.27 7.30 17.15
C SER A 209 1.45 6.81 18.60
N GLN A 210 2.64 6.31 18.94
CA GLN A 210 2.97 5.93 20.33
C GLN A 210 2.96 7.14 21.27
N LYS A 211 3.60 8.25 20.87
CA LYS A 211 3.63 9.49 21.66
C LYS A 211 2.22 10.08 21.83
N LEU A 212 1.42 10.14 20.77
CA LEU A 212 0.02 10.57 20.83
C LEU A 212 -0.81 9.68 21.76
N SER A 213 -0.66 8.35 21.66
CA SER A 213 -1.33 7.41 22.57
C SER A 213 -0.94 7.65 24.03
N TYR A 214 0.34 7.94 24.31
CA TYR A 214 0.83 8.23 25.64
C TYR A 214 0.24 9.55 26.18
N GLN A 215 0.21 10.61 25.37
CA GLN A 215 -0.41 11.88 25.76
C GLN A 215 -1.91 11.73 26.02
N ASN A 216 -2.62 11.03 25.13
CA ASN A 216 -4.06 10.76 25.28
C ASN A 216 -4.36 9.97 26.58
N LYS A 217 -3.52 9.00 26.93
CA LYS A 217 -3.64 8.25 28.19
C LYS A 217 -3.37 9.13 29.41
N GLN A 218 -2.40 10.03 29.36
CA GLN A 218 -2.15 10.99 30.43
C GLN A 218 -3.29 11.99 30.59
N ALA A 219 -3.86 12.50 29.48
CA ALA A 219 -5.05 13.34 29.50
C ALA A 219 -6.26 12.61 30.10
N ALA A 220 -6.43 11.33 29.81
CA ALA A 220 -7.45 10.48 30.44
C ALA A 220 -7.26 10.34 31.96
N ALA A 221 -6.01 10.24 32.43
CA ALA A 221 -5.72 10.17 33.85
C ALA A 221 -6.04 11.50 34.56
N ARG A 222 -5.69 12.64 33.96
CA ARG A 222 -5.96 13.98 34.50
C ARG A 222 -7.46 14.31 34.58
N THR A 223 -8.23 13.91 33.57
CA THR A 223 -9.70 14.12 33.56
C THR A 223 -10.42 13.26 34.60
N ARG A 224 -9.93 12.04 34.87
CA ARG A 224 -10.45 11.17 35.94
C ARG A 224 -10.14 11.66 37.35
N SER A 225 -9.02 12.35 37.57
CA SER A 225 -8.70 12.90 38.90
C SER A 225 -9.54 14.13 39.27
N VAL A 226 -10.02 14.90 38.27
CA VAL A 226 -10.86 16.09 38.50
C VAL A 226 -12.31 15.73 38.88
N THR A 227 -12.78 14.53 38.55
CA THR A 227 -14.15 14.06 38.84
C THR A 227 -14.35 13.46 40.22
N LYS A 228 -13.39 13.60 41.15
CA LYS A 228 -13.65 13.36 42.58
C LYS A 228 -13.89 14.68 43.32
N PRO A 229 -15.13 14.91 43.76
CA PRO A 229 -15.30 15.23 45.17
C PRO A 229 -16.43 14.40 45.77
N LYS A 230 -16.13 13.70 46.87
CA LYS A 230 -17.11 13.53 47.93
C LYS A 230 -16.54 14.29 49.12
N LEU A 231 -16.83 15.59 49.17
CA LEU A 231 -16.87 16.30 50.44
C LEU A 231 -17.92 15.57 51.26
N ASP A 232 -17.46 14.84 52.28
CA ASP A 232 -18.36 14.18 53.20
C ASP A 232 -18.95 15.25 54.13
N LEU A 233 -20.09 15.81 53.72
CA LEU A 233 -20.88 16.74 54.53
C LEU A 233 -21.49 16.08 55.79
N ASN A 234 -21.27 14.77 55.99
CA ASN A 234 -21.66 14.07 57.22
C ASN A 234 -20.50 13.90 58.21
N ASN A 235 -19.29 14.44 57.93
CA ASN A 235 -18.25 14.42 58.96
C ASN A 235 -18.61 15.38 60.11
N THR A 236 -19.01 14.79 61.23
CA THR A 236 -19.40 15.46 62.48
C THR A 236 -18.25 15.57 63.48
N ASP A 237 -17.00 15.31 63.06
CA ASP A 237 -15.79 15.41 63.88
C ASP A 237 -15.48 16.82 64.43
N TRP A 238 -16.32 17.82 64.18
CA TRP A 238 -16.17 19.18 64.72
C TRP A 238 -17.17 19.53 65.84
N ILE A 239 -18.10 18.64 66.24
CA ILE A 239 -19.17 18.98 67.20
C ILE A 239 -18.97 18.42 68.64
N TYR A 240 -18.12 17.43 68.92
CA TYR A 240 -18.03 16.90 70.29
C TYR A 240 -16.61 16.67 70.83
N GLY A 241 -16.31 17.35 71.96
CA GLY A 241 -15.31 16.99 72.98
C GLY A 241 -14.12 17.96 73.06
N VAL A 242 -14.16 19.12 73.74
CA VAL A 242 -14.39 19.41 75.18
C VAL A 242 -13.30 18.83 76.11
N GLU A 243 -12.59 19.78 76.74
CA GLU A 243 -11.94 19.82 78.06
C GLU A 243 -11.42 18.52 78.68
N LEU A 244 -10.10 18.48 78.94
CA LEU A 244 -9.50 18.49 80.28
C LEU A 244 -8.09 19.10 80.21
#